data_AF-A0A835YUU5-F1
#
_entry.id   AF-A0A835YUU5-F1
#
_cell.length_a   1.000
_cell.length_b   1.000
_cell.length_c   1.000
_cell.angle_alpha   90.00
_cell.angle_beta   90.00
_cell.angle_gamma   90.00
#
_symmetry.space_group_name_H-M   'P 1'
#
loop_
_entity.id
_entity.type
_entity.pdbx_description
1 polymer ?
#
loop_
_entity_poly.entity_id
_entity_poly.type
_entity_poly.pdbx_seq_one_letter_code
_entity_poly.pdbx_strand_id
1 'polypeptide(L)'
;MTVMDEQALVWGLFTKDCYMTMVEQGDVGNVECLKAVGAKALGYAMIAASFAIKAPQIAKIVGSKSVVGLSPSAFYSETVAYIINAMYHIARGSPLSAYGEVLTILVQNLVLVVLLWAYMTPQERPALAGRAFVIMGFATIAVGCAALPPEYLHLLPLTNLPLILVARIPQILTIYQNGHTGQLAFITMAMNVAGTALRMLTTIQEVGWDKGLLIQYGTSLVFNGILFVQILYYWGATNKFVDSEDKKKVA
;
A
#
# COMPACT_ATOMS: atom_id res chain seq x y z
N MET A 1 10.18 -30.42 -6.59
CA MET A 1 11.51 -30.49 -5.96
C MET A 1 12.42 -29.66 -6.84
N THR A 2 12.91 -28.48 -6.49
CA THR A 2 13.27 -27.92 -5.19
C THR A 2 12.80 -26.47 -5.11
N VAL A 3 11.90 -26.21 -4.17
CA VAL A 3 11.71 -24.87 -3.59
C VAL A 3 12.95 -24.62 -2.73
N MET A 4 13.43 -23.38 -2.70
CA MET A 4 14.58 -22.91 -1.91
C MET A 4 15.95 -23.13 -2.56
N ASP A 5 16.29 -22.32 -3.57
CA ASP A 5 17.66 -21.83 -3.63
C ASP A 5 17.61 -20.35 -3.27
N GLU A 6 18.41 -19.99 -2.27
CA GLU A 6 18.77 -18.62 -1.96
C GLU A 6 19.57 -18.12 -3.16
N GLN A 7 18.86 -17.77 -4.25
CA GLN A 7 19.47 -17.34 -5.50
C GLN A 7 20.21 -16.04 -5.20
N ALA A 8 21.50 -16.12 -4.91
CA ALA A 8 22.37 -14.97 -4.77
C ALA A 8 22.20 -14.13 -6.04
N LEU A 9 21.46 -13.03 -5.90
CA LEU A 9 21.09 -12.15 -7.00
C LEU A 9 22.36 -11.50 -7.50
N VAL A 10 22.63 -11.67 -8.79
CA VAL A 10 23.70 -10.95 -9.46
C VAL A 10 23.23 -9.51 -9.60
N TRP A 11 23.94 -8.59 -8.93
CA TRP A 11 23.66 -7.15 -8.91
C TRP A 11 22.28 -6.79 -8.31
N GLY A 12 21.69 -7.68 -7.51
CA GLY A 12 20.37 -7.48 -6.91
C GLY A 12 19.18 -7.57 -7.88
N LEU A 13 19.44 -7.73 -9.19
CA LEU A 13 18.40 -7.69 -10.23
C LEU A 13 18.27 -8.99 -11.00
N PHE A 14 19.38 -9.68 -11.29
CA PHE A 14 19.39 -10.90 -12.09
C PHE A 14 19.49 -12.13 -11.19
N THR A 15 18.64 -13.12 -11.43
CA THR A 15 18.93 -14.50 -11.00
C THR A 15 20.17 -14.99 -11.75
N LYS A 16 21.01 -15.84 -11.13
CA LYS A 16 22.21 -16.41 -11.78
C LYS A 16 21.90 -16.96 -13.18
N ASP A 17 20.84 -17.77 -13.31
CA ASP A 17 20.43 -18.35 -14.59
C ASP A 17 20.06 -17.30 -15.63
N CYS A 18 19.39 -16.22 -15.22
CA CYS A 18 19.04 -15.11 -16.10
C CYS A 18 20.23 -14.22 -16.45
N TYR A 19 21.21 -14.09 -15.56
CA TYR A 19 22.47 -13.42 -15.86
C TYR A 19 23.24 -14.21 -16.92
N MET A 20 23.40 -15.54 -16.74
CA MET A 20 24.08 -16.37 -17.74
C MET A 20 23.34 -16.34 -19.09
N THR A 21 22.01 -16.45 -19.08
CA THR A 21 21.22 -16.51 -20.33
C THR A 21 21.21 -15.17 -21.07
N MET A 22 20.97 -14.05 -20.38
CA MET A 22 20.83 -12.75 -21.03
C MET A 22 22.17 -12.05 -21.29
N VAL A 23 23.12 -12.14 -20.35
CA VAL A 23 24.38 -11.38 -20.39
C VAL A 23 25.50 -12.22 -21.00
N GLU A 24 25.66 -13.47 -20.60
CA GLU A 24 26.76 -14.32 -21.11
C GLU A 24 26.42 -15.01 -22.44
N GLN A 25 25.19 -15.51 -22.60
CA GLN A 25 24.74 -16.20 -23.81
C GLN A 25 24.12 -15.24 -24.84
N GLY A 26 23.80 -14.00 -24.45
CA GLY A 26 23.23 -12.97 -25.33
C GLY A 26 21.76 -13.20 -25.70
N ASP A 27 21.06 -14.17 -25.09
CA ASP A 27 19.63 -14.40 -25.31
C ASP A 27 18.77 -13.45 -24.47
N VAL A 28 18.75 -12.19 -24.88
CA VAL A 28 17.94 -11.13 -24.27
C VAL A 28 16.43 -11.31 -24.54
N GLY A 29 16.04 -12.26 -25.40
CA GLY A 29 14.66 -12.53 -25.78
C GLY A 29 13.93 -13.49 -24.85
N ASN A 30 14.60 -14.06 -23.85
CA ASN A 30 14.00 -15.00 -22.93
C ASN A 30 12.89 -14.34 -22.09
N VAL A 31 11.64 -14.69 -22.39
CA VAL A 31 10.44 -14.08 -21.80
C VAL A 31 10.34 -14.30 -20.29
N GLU A 32 10.84 -15.43 -19.77
CA GLU A 32 10.81 -15.73 -18.33
C GLU A 32 11.79 -14.82 -17.57
N CYS A 33 13.01 -14.67 -18.09
CA CYS A 33 14.01 -13.78 -17.51
C CYS A 33 13.62 -12.30 -17.62
N LEU A 34 13.02 -11.88 -18.74
CA LEU A 34 12.49 -10.52 -18.90
C LEU A 34 11.40 -10.20 -17.87
N LYS A 35 10.49 -11.15 -17.60
CA LYS A 35 9.44 -10.99 -16.57
C LYS A 35 10.04 -10.91 -15.17
N ALA A 36 11.00 -11.78 -14.85
CA ALA A 36 11.65 -11.81 -13.54
C ALA A 36 12.45 -10.52 -13.25
N VAL A 37 13.29 -10.10 -14.20
CA VAL A 37 14.08 -8.85 -14.11
C VAL A 37 13.14 -7.64 -14.07
N GLY A 38 12.11 -7.63 -14.93
CA GLY A 38 11.11 -6.57 -14.96
C GLY A 38 10.34 -6.43 -13.64
N ALA A 39 9.93 -7.55 -13.02
CA ALA A 39 9.26 -7.54 -11.73
C ALA A 39 10.16 -6.95 -10.63
N LYS A 40 11.44 -7.33 -10.57
CA LYS A 40 12.40 -6.78 -9.60
C LYS A 40 12.66 -5.30 -9.81
N ALA A 41 12.84 -4.87 -11.05
CA ALA A 41 13.00 -3.46 -11.38
C ALA A 41 11.76 -2.65 -10.96
N LEU A 42 10.56 -3.18 -11.21
CA LEU A 42 9.31 -2.58 -10.76
C LEU A 42 9.22 -2.54 -9.22
N GLY A 43 9.59 -3.61 -8.52
CA GLY A 43 9.65 -3.65 -7.06
C GLY A 43 10.55 -2.54 -6.50
N TYR A 44 11.77 -2.39 -7.02
CA TYR A 44 12.66 -1.29 -6.63
C TYR A 44 12.12 0.10 -6.97
N ALA A 45 11.44 0.25 -8.11
CA ALA A 45 10.77 1.50 -8.45
C ALA A 45 9.63 1.82 -7.47
N MET A 46 8.86 0.82 -7.01
CA MET A 46 7.84 0.99 -5.99
C MET A 46 8.45 1.41 -4.64
N ILE A 47 9.58 0.81 -4.25
CA ILE A 47 10.33 1.21 -3.05
C ILE A 47 10.74 2.68 -3.17
N ALA A 48 11.35 3.09 -4.28
CA ALA A 48 11.76 4.47 -4.50
C ALA A 48 10.56 5.45 -4.45
N ALA A 49 9.46 5.12 -5.12
CA ALA A 49 8.25 5.93 -5.11
C ALA A 49 7.63 6.05 -3.71
N SER A 50 7.77 5.01 -2.88
CA SER A 50 7.15 4.96 -1.56
C SER A 50 7.67 6.00 -0.57
N PHE A 51 8.91 6.48 -0.74
CA PHE A 51 9.47 7.57 0.05
C PHE A 51 8.73 8.90 -0.17
N ALA A 52 8.09 9.08 -1.32
CA ALA A 52 7.35 10.29 -1.64
C ALA A 52 5.89 10.24 -1.19
N ILE A 53 5.35 9.08 -0.77
CA ILE A 53 3.91 8.91 -0.51
C ILE A 53 3.46 9.74 0.70
N LYS A 54 4.15 9.63 1.83
CA LYS A 54 3.78 10.34 3.07
C LYS A 54 4.53 11.65 3.25
N ALA A 55 5.56 11.91 2.44
CA ALA A 55 6.37 13.12 2.51
C ALA A 55 5.56 14.43 2.42
N PRO A 56 4.56 14.60 1.52
CA PRO A 56 3.74 15.80 1.49
C PRO A 56 2.94 16.03 2.78
N GLN A 57 2.44 14.94 3.38
CA GLN A 57 1.70 15.01 4.64
C GLN A 57 2.63 15.41 5.81
N ILE A 58 3.83 14.83 5.86
CA ILE A 58 4.87 15.20 6.85
C ILE A 58 5.23 16.68 6.69
N ALA A 59 5.52 17.13 5.48
CA ALA A 59 5.87 18.52 5.20
C ALA A 59 4.74 19.49 5.60
N LYS A 60 3.48 19.12 5.34
CA LYS A 60 2.31 19.92 5.72
C LYS A 60 2.18 20.06 7.24
N ILE A 61 2.34 18.98 8.00
CA ILE A 61 2.26 19.01 9.48
C ILE A 61 3.41 19.84 10.08
N VAL A 62 4.64 19.64 9.59
CA VAL A 62 5.81 20.38 10.09
C VAL A 62 5.71 21.87 9.75
N GLY A 63 5.24 22.20 8.54
CA GLY A 63 5.04 23.57 8.09
C GLY A 63 3.92 24.30 8.84
N SER A 64 2.78 23.64 9.06
CA SER A 64 1.64 24.22 9.80
C SER A 64 1.83 24.19 11.32
N LYS A 65 2.72 23.31 11.83
CA LYS A 65 2.84 22.94 13.24
C LYS A 65 1.50 22.57 13.89
N SER A 66 0.58 22.02 13.10
CA SER A 66 -0.79 21.73 13.51
C SER A 66 -1.29 20.45 12.85
N VAL A 67 -2.10 19.72 13.61
CA VAL A 67 -2.69 18.44 13.20
C VAL A 67 -4.22 18.46 13.25
N VAL A 68 -4.80 19.67 13.26
CA VAL A 68 -6.25 19.85 13.22
C VAL A 68 -6.83 19.20 11.95
N GLY A 69 -7.92 18.45 12.12
CA GLY A 69 -8.58 17.70 11.05
C GLY A 69 -7.94 16.34 10.73
N LEU A 70 -6.84 15.98 11.41
CA LEU A 70 -6.23 14.66 11.31
C LEU A 70 -6.74 13.75 12.44
N SER A 71 -7.10 12.52 12.10
CA SER A 71 -7.55 11.53 13.07
C SER A 71 -6.40 10.63 13.51
N PRO A 72 -5.91 10.69 14.78
CA PRO A 72 -4.85 9.81 15.25
C PRO A 72 -5.16 8.32 15.08
N SER A 73 -6.42 7.92 15.28
CA SER A 73 -6.84 6.52 15.14
C SER A 73 -6.66 5.99 13.71
N ALA A 74 -6.77 6.87 12.69
CA ALA A 74 -6.48 6.50 11.32
C ALA A 74 -4.99 6.16 11.12
N PHE A 75 -4.07 6.96 11.67
CA PHE A 75 -2.64 6.68 11.57
C PHE A 75 -2.23 5.44 12.38
N TYR A 76 -2.85 5.21 13.55
CA TYR A 76 -2.57 3.99 14.32
C TYR A 76 -3.05 2.72 13.60
N SER A 77 -4.28 2.73 13.08
CA SER A 77 -4.83 1.59 12.33
C SER A 77 -4.05 1.33 11.04
N GLU A 78 -3.64 2.38 10.34
CA GLU A 78 -2.77 2.26 9.17
C GLU A 78 -1.40 1.66 9.56
N THR A 79 -0.82 2.06 10.69
CA THR A 79 0.44 1.50 11.19
C THR A 79 0.30 0.01 11.49
N VAL A 80 -0.79 -0.41 12.13
CA VAL A 80 -1.08 -1.83 12.39
C VAL A 80 -1.19 -2.62 11.08
N ALA A 81 -1.90 -2.10 10.08
CA ALA A 81 -2.01 -2.74 8.77
C ALA A 81 -0.64 -2.95 8.09
N TYR A 82 0.23 -1.94 8.12
CA TYR A 82 1.58 -2.04 7.59
C TYR A 82 2.48 -3.00 8.39
N ILE A 83 2.35 -3.05 9.72
CA ILE A 83 3.07 -4.03 10.57
C ILE A 83 2.66 -5.45 10.17
N ILE A 84 1.36 -5.74 10.12
CA ILE A 84 0.87 -7.09 9.77
C ILE A 84 1.38 -7.51 8.39
N ASN A 85 1.32 -6.61 7.41
CA ASN A 85 1.78 -6.90 6.05
C ASN A 85 3.31 -7.12 5.98
N ALA A 86 4.09 -6.26 6.64
CA ALA A 86 5.54 -6.41 6.72
C ALA A 86 5.96 -7.71 7.41
N MET A 87 5.33 -8.03 8.56
CA MET A 87 5.64 -9.24 9.32
C MET A 87 5.27 -10.50 8.56
N TYR A 88 4.18 -10.49 7.78
CA TYR A 88 3.84 -11.60 6.89
C TYR A 88 4.95 -11.87 5.87
N HIS A 89 5.46 -10.83 5.19
CA HIS A 89 6.53 -10.99 4.21
C HIS A 89 7.86 -11.44 4.84
N ILE A 90 8.18 -10.93 6.03
CA ILE A 90 9.37 -11.33 6.80
C ILE A 90 9.25 -12.80 7.22
N ALA A 91 8.13 -13.22 7.81
CA ALA A 91 7.91 -14.59 8.27
C ALA A 91 7.93 -15.60 7.12
N ARG A 92 7.54 -15.16 5.92
CA ARG A 92 7.58 -15.98 4.70
C ARG A 92 8.94 -16.01 4.00
N GLY A 93 9.88 -15.14 4.38
CA GLY A 93 11.17 -15.01 3.70
C GLY A 93 11.05 -14.42 2.29
N SER A 94 10.10 -13.51 2.08
CA SER A 94 9.96 -12.82 0.78
C SER A 94 11.17 -11.92 0.50
N PRO A 95 11.58 -11.74 -0.76
CA PRO A 95 12.67 -10.83 -1.10
C PRO A 95 12.27 -9.38 -0.79
N LEU A 96 13.24 -8.53 -0.43
CA LEU A 96 13.00 -7.12 -0.10
C LEU A 96 12.33 -6.35 -1.27
N SER A 97 12.59 -6.72 -2.51
CA SER A 97 11.95 -6.13 -3.70
C SER A 97 10.41 -6.28 -3.70
N ALA A 98 9.86 -7.25 -2.97
CA ALA A 98 8.42 -7.56 -2.97
C ALA A 98 7.62 -6.73 -1.97
N TYR A 99 8.27 -6.25 -0.90
CA TYR A 99 7.59 -5.60 0.24
C TYR A 99 8.38 -4.44 0.85
N GLY A 100 9.53 -4.05 0.28
CA GLY A 100 10.36 -2.97 0.80
C GLY A 100 9.63 -1.63 0.85
N GLU A 101 8.65 -1.42 -0.02
CA GLU A 101 7.78 -0.24 0.02
C GLU A 101 6.83 -0.26 1.22
N VAL A 102 6.36 -1.45 1.64
CA VAL A 102 5.57 -1.61 2.88
C VAL A 102 6.41 -1.19 4.09
N LEU A 103 7.67 -1.63 4.15
CA LEU A 103 8.60 -1.22 5.22
C LEU A 103 8.88 0.28 5.21
N THR A 104 9.14 0.84 4.03
CA THR A 104 9.44 2.26 3.87
C THR A 104 8.25 3.13 4.29
N ILE A 105 7.02 2.73 3.94
CA ILE A 105 5.80 3.44 4.37
C ILE A 105 5.55 3.25 5.86
N LEU A 106 5.81 2.05 6.42
CA LEU A 106 5.69 1.79 7.85
C LEU A 106 6.54 2.77 8.66
N VAL A 107 7.81 2.96 8.28
CA VAL A 107 8.70 3.92 8.94
C VAL A 107 8.15 5.35 8.85
N GLN A 108 7.71 5.78 7.67
CA GLN A 108 7.11 7.11 7.51
C GLN A 108 5.84 7.28 8.35
N ASN A 109 5.04 6.22 8.51
CA ASN A 109 3.81 6.28 9.30
C ASN A 109 4.10 6.33 10.80
N LEU A 110 5.14 5.64 11.27
CA LEU A 110 5.65 5.79 12.65
C LEU A 110 6.14 7.22 12.91
N VAL A 111 6.84 7.84 11.95
CA VAL A 111 7.22 9.26 12.04
C VAL A 111 5.99 10.15 12.14
N LEU A 112 4.96 9.91 11.32
CA LEU A 112 3.70 10.65 11.40
C LEU A 112 3.02 10.50 12.77
N VAL A 113 2.99 9.32 13.36
CA VAL A 113 2.46 9.09 14.72
C VAL A 113 3.22 9.93 15.76
N VAL A 114 4.54 10.01 15.67
CA VAL A 114 5.34 10.85 16.57
C VAL A 114 5.06 12.33 16.35
N LEU A 115 4.98 12.79 15.10
CA LEU A 115 4.66 14.18 14.76
C LEU A 115 3.25 14.57 15.24
N LEU A 116 2.29 13.65 15.15
CA LEU A 116 0.94 13.84 15.68
C LEU A 116 1.00 14.14 17.18
N TRP A 117 1.71 13.34 17.97
CA TRP A 117 1.85 13.60 19.41
C TRP A 117 2.61 14.87 19.74
N ALA A 118 3.54 15.27 18.89
CA ALA A 118 4.33 16.49 19.07
C ALA A 118 3.50 17.76 18.85
N TYR A 119 2.62 17.76 17.84
CA TYR A 119 1.84 18.93 17.43
C TYR A 119 0.37 18.92 17.87
N MET A 120 -0.09 17.87 18.57
CA MET A 120 -1.40 17.87 19.26
C MET A 120 -1.45 18.91 20.38
N THR A 121 -2.64 19.50 20.54
CA THR A 121 -2.95 20.36 21.68
C THR A 121 -2.82 19.59 23.00
N PRO A 122 -2.45 20.23 24.13
CA PRO A 122 -2.27 19.54 25.41
C PRO A 122 -3.48 18.72 25.87
N GLN A 123 -4.69 19.14 25.50
CA GLN A 123 -5.96 18.50 25.85
C GLN A 123 -6.21 17.22 25.04
N GLU A 124 -5.86 17.20 23.74
CA GLU A 124 -6.08 16.05 22.85
C GLU A 124 -4.90 15.06 22.88
N ARG A 125 -3.74 15.54 23.31
CA ARG A 125 -2.50 14.78 23.36
C ARG A 125 -2.62 13.61 24.33
N PRO A 126 -2.37 12.36 23.88
CA PRO A 126 -2.36 11.22 24.78
C PRO A 126 -1.32 11.40 25.89
N ALA A 127 -1.72 11.07 27.12
CA ALA A 127 -0.82 10.99 28.27
C ALA A 127 0.33 10.00 28.00
N LEU A 128 1.41 10.09 28.77
CA LEU A 128 2.58 9.21 28.59
C LEU A 128 2.21 7.72 28.62
N ALA A 129 1.32 7.32 29.55
CA ALA A 129 0.79 5.96 29.62
C ALA A 129 0.03 5.56 28.34
N GLY A 130 -0.75 6.47 27.76
CA GLY A 130 -1.46 6.23 26.50
C GLY A 130 -0.50 6.05 25.31
N ARG A 131 0.58 6.83 25.25
CA ARG A 131 1.62 6.66 24.22
C ARG A 131 2.35 5.33 24.36
N ALA A 132 2.72 4.98 25.60
CA ALA A 132 3.34 3.70 25.90
C ALA A 132 2.42 2.54 25.52
N PHE A 133 1.12 2.64 25.80
CA PHE A 133 0.12 1.65 25.38
C PHE A 133 0.08 1.46 23.87
N VAL A 134 0.09 2.55 23.07
CA VAL A 134 0.12 2.46 21.60
C VAL A 134 1.40 1.79 21.11
N ILE A 135 2.57 2.18 21.62
CA ILE A 135 3.86 1.59 21.23
C ILE A 135 3.90 0.10 21.58
N MET A 136 3.48 -0.25 22.81
CA MET A 136 3.39 -1.63 23.25
C MET A 136 2.41 -2.43 22.40
N GLY A 137 1.30 -1.83 21.99
CA GLY A 137 0.32 -2.43 21.08
C GLY A 137 0.96 -2.79 19.74
N PHE A 138 1.69 -1.87 19.12
CA PHE A 138 2.43 -2.13 17.88
C PHE A 138 3.46 -3.25 18.05
N ALA A 139 4.25 -3.21 19.12
CA ALA A 139 5.25 -4.24 19.41
C ALA A 139 4.60 -5.61 19.63
N THR A 140 3.50 -5.67 20.36
CA THR A 140 2.76 -6.91 20.65
C THR A 140 2.19 -7.51 19.37
N ILE A 141 1.62 -6.69 18.49
CA ILE A 141 1.12 -7.15 17.19
C ILE A 141 2.28 -7.67 16.33
N ALA A 142 3.41 -6.95 16.28
CA ALA A 142 4.57 -7.39 15.51
C ALA A 142 5.11 -8.74 16.00
N VAL A 143 5.29 -8.90 17.31
CA VAL A 143 5.75 -10.16 17.92
C VAL A 143 4.73 -11.28 17.73
N GLY A 144 3.44 -11.00 17.90
CA GLY A 144 2.37 -11.97 17.67
C GLY A 144 2.33 -12.46 16.22
N CYS A 145 2.57 -11.58 15.25
CA CYS A 145 2.70 -11.94 13.84
C CYS A 145 3.94 -12.80 13.57
N ALA A 146 5.08 -12.49 14.21
CA ALA A 146 6.32 -13.26 14.07
C ALA A 146 6.22 -14.68 14.66
N ALA A 147 5.47 -14.83 15.75
CA ALA A 147 5.31 -16.09 16.47
C ALA A 147 4.25 -17.01 15.86
N LEU A 148 3.55 -16.58 14.80
CA LEU A 148 2.46 -17.33 14.22
C LEU A 148 2.97 -18.55 13.42
N PRO A 149 2.40 -19.75 13.62
CA PRO A 149 2.80 -20.92 12.83
C PRO A 149 2.60 -20.71 11.33
N PRO A 150 3.46 -21.30 10.46
CA PRO A 150 3.38 -21.13 9.01
C PRO A 150 2.01 -21.41 8.40
N GLU A 151 1.28 -22.36 8.99
CA GLU A 151 -0.08 -22.76 8.60
C GLU A 151 -1.07 -21.59 8.61
N TYR A 152 -0.92 -20.64 9.53
CA TYR A 152 -1.83 -19.50 9.70
C TYR A 152 -1.33 -18.21 9.05
N LEU A 153 -0.10 -18.20 8.48
CA LEU A 153 0.47 -16.98 7.92
C LEU A 153 -0.39 -16.37 6.80
N HIS A 154 -1.07 -17.20 6.02
CA HIS A 154 -1.97 -16.77 4.94
C HIS A 154 -3.15 -15.91 5.43
N LEU A 155 -3.49 -15.95 6.72
CA LEU A 155 -4.56 -15.14 7.30
C LEU A 155 -4.14 -13.67 7.50
N LEU A 156 -2.84 -13.38 7.66
CA LEU A 156 -2.37 -12.02 7.93
C LEU A 156 -2.75 -11.03 6.80
N PRO A 157 -2.47 -11.31 5.51
CA PRO A 157 -2.90 -10.43 4.41
C PRO A 157 -4.42 -10.22 4.39
N LEU A 158 -5.20 -11.26 4.70
CA LEU A 158 -6.66 -11.23 4.68
C LEU A 158 -7.25 -10.29 5.75
N THR A 159 -6.51 -9.99 6.82
CA THR A 159 -6.95 -9.01 7.83
C THR A 159 -7.14 -7.59 7.28
N ASN A 160 -6.54 -7.27 6.12
CA ASN A 160 -6.73 -5.99 5.45
C ASN A 160 -8.03 -5.92 4.63
N LEU A 161 -8.64 -7.06 4.28
CA LEU A 161 -9.83 -7.09 3.44
C LEU A 161 -11.03 -6.37 4.06
N PRO A 162 -11.37 -6.55 5.35
CA PRO A 162 -12.47 -5.82 5.97
C PRO A 162 -12.32 -4.30 5.84
N LEU A 163 -11.09 -3.78 6.01
CA LEU A 163 -10.82 -2.35 5.88
C LEU A 163 -11.06 -1.85 4.45
N ILE A 164 -10.62 -2.61 3.45
CA ILE A 164 -10.87 -2.31 2.03
C ILE A 164 -12.38 -2.30 1.75
N LEU A 165 -13.11 -3.32 2.23
CA LEU A 165 -14.54 -3.48 1.99
C LEU A 165 -15.35 -2.33 2.61
N VAL A 166 -15.09 -2.01 3.88
CA VAL A 166 -15.77 -0.94 4.61
C VAL A 166 -15.47 0.44 4.00
N ALA A 167 -14.26 0.64 3.45
CA ALA A 167 -13.91 1.89 2.80
C ALA A 167 -14.52 2.03 1.39
N ARG A 168 -14.55 0.95 0.60
CA ARG A 168 -14.88 1.01 -0.83
C ARG A 168 -16.35 0.76 -1.16
N ILE A 169 -17.02 -0.17 -0.45
CA ILE A 169 -18.42 -0.50 -0.75
C ILE A 169 -19.34 0.72 -0.57
N PRO A 170 -19.33 1.44 0.58
CA PRO A 170 -20.20 2.60 0.75
C PRO A 170 -19.88 3.70 -0.26
N GLN A 171 -18.60 3.89 -0.60
CA GLN A 171 -18.17 4.86 -1.61
C GLN A 171 -18.78 4.55 -2.99
N ILE A 172 -18.71 3.29 -3.44
CA ILE A 172 -19.27 2.84 -4.73
C ILE A 172 -20.79 3.05 -4.77
N LEU A 173 -21.48 2.67 -3.70
CA LEU A 173 -22.94 2.80 -3.61
C LEU A 173 -23.38 4.27 -3.59
N THR A 174 -22.65 5.12 -2.86
CA THR A 174 -22.94 6.55 -2.77
C THR A 174 -22.77 7.23 -4.13
N ILE A 175 -21.70 6.91 -4.87
CA ILE A 175 -21.47 7.43 -6.22
C ILE A 175 -22.60 7.01 -7.16
N TYR A 176 -23.01 5.75 -7.09
CA TYR A 176 -24.11 5.24 -7.91
C TYR A 176 -25.43 5.95 -7.60
N GLN A 177 -25.75 6.15 -6.33
CA GLN A 177 -26.96 6.87 -5.89
C GLN A 177 -26.94 8.35 -6.29
N ASN A 178 -25.79 9.00 -6.19
CA ASN A 178 -25.65 10.42 -6.51
C ASN A 178 -25.61 10.69 -8.02
N GLY A 179 -25.24 9.71 -8.84
CA GLY A 179 -25.08 9.90 -10.28
C GLY A 179 -23.90 10.81 -10.67
N HIS A 180 -22.97 11.06 -9.75
CA HIS A 180 -21.72 11.76 -9.98
C HIS A 180 -20.65 11.30 -8.98
N THR A 181 -19.37 11.50 -9.33
CA THR A 181 -18.23 11.12 -8.48
C THR A 181 -17.77 12.24 -7.53
N GLY A 182 -18.31 13.45 -7.69
CA GLY A 182 -17.95 14.60 -6.86
C GLY A 182 -16.48 14.97 -7.01
N GLN A 183 -15.78 15.18 -5.89
CA GLN A 183 -14.36 15.58 -5.86
C GLN A 183 -13.38 14.40 -6.03
N LEU A 184 -13.86 13.23 -6.48
CA LEU A 184 -12.98 12.07 -6.70
C LEU A 184 -12.05 12.32 -7.89
N ALA A 185 -10.74 12.37 -7.63
CA ALA A 185 -9.73 12.67 -8.64
C ALA A 185 -9.45 11.47 -9.57
N PHE A 186 -9.60 11.70 -10.88
CA PHE A 186 -9.31 10.71 -11.94
C PHE A 186 -7.88 10.17 -11.88
N ILE A 187 -6.89 11.07 -11.80
CA ILE A 187 -5.46 10.69 -11.79
C ILE A 187 -5.16 9.79 -10.60
N THR A 188 -5.65 10.13 -9.41
CA THR A 188 -5.48 9.32 -8.20
C THR A 188 -6.08 7.93 -8.37
N MET A 189 -7.27 7.83 -8.97
CA MET A 189 -7.91 6.53 -9.17
C MET A 189 -7.18 5.68 -10.22
N ALA A 190 -6.72 6.30 -11.31
CA ALA A 190 -5.90 5.63 -12.32
C ALA A 190 -4.61 5.07 -11.72
N MET A 191 -3.93 5.87 -10.89
CA MET A 191 -2.72 5.46 -10.17
C MET A 191 -3.01 4.32 -9.17
N ASN A 192 -4.15 4.33 -8.50
CA ASN A 192 -4.54 3.24 -7.59
C ASN A 192 -4.74 1.92 -8.36
N VAL A 193 -5.46 1.95 -9.48
CA VAL A 193 -5.65 0.76 -10.34
C VAL A 193 -4.30 0.25 -10.81
N ALA A 194 -3.48 1.11 -11.42
CA ALA A 194 -2.16 0.76 -11.93
C ALA A 194 -1.24 0.20 -10.83
N GLY A 195 -1.16 0.88 -9.68
CA GLY A 195 -0.35 0.44 -8.54
C GLY A 195 -0.78 -0.92 -7.99
N THR A 196 -2.09 -1.17 -7.85
CA THR A 196 -2.59 -2.47 -7.39
C THR A 196 -2.38 -3.59 -8.42
N ALA A 197 -2.48 -3.28 -9.72
CA ALA A 197 -2.19 -4.23 -10.79
C ALA A 197 -0.70 -4.60 -10.81
N LEU A 198 0.18 -3.60 -10.74
CA LEU A 198 1.62 -3.80 -10.63
C LEU A 198 1.96 -4.66 -9.41
N ARG A 199 1.33 -4.39 -8.27
CA ARG A 199 1.57 -5.18 -7.05
C ARG A 199 1.13 -6.63 -7.21
N MET A 200 0.00 -6.88 -7.86
CA MET A 200 -0.45 -8.24 -8.15
C MET A 200 0.56 -8.96 -9.06
N LEU A 201 1.07 -8.28 -10.09
CA LEU A 201 2.07 -8.83 -11.00
C LEU A 201 3.40 -9.13 -10.29
N THR A 202 3.95 -8.19 -9.52
CA THR A 202 5.20 -8.41 -8.78
C THR A 202 5.04 -9.49 -7.72
N THR A 203 3.88 -9.59 -7.07
CA THR A 203 3.58 -10.70 -6.14
C THR A 203 3.65 -12.06 -6.83
N ILE A 204 3.01 -12.21 -8.00
CA ILE A 204 3.04 -13.48 -8.74
C ILE A 204 4.47 -13.86 -9.12
N GLN A 205 5.29 -12.88 -9.52
CA GLN A 205 6.65 -13.12 -10.01
C GLN A 205 7.68 -13.33 -8.88
N GLU A 206 7.59 -12.56 -7.79
CA GLU A 206 8.61 -12.57 -6.73
C GLU A 206 8.26 -13.46 -5.55
N VAL A 207 6.97 -13.65 -5.30
CA VAL A 207 6.45 -14.34 -4.12
C VAL A 207 5.69 -15.63 -4.51
N GLY A 208 5.25 -15.73 -5.77
CA GLY A 208 4.51 -16.86 -6.30
C GLY A 208 2.99 -16.75 -6.11
N TRP A 209 2.30 -17.88 -6.31
CA TRP A 209 0.84 -17.99 -6.24
C TRP A 209 0.29 -18.01 -4.81
N ASP A 210 0.56 -16.96 -4.05
CA ASP A 210 0.02 -16.81 -2.70
C ASP A 210 -1.43 -16.35 -2.70
N LYS A 211 -2.32 -17.21 -2.24
CA LYS A 211 -3.75 -16.93 -2.24
C LYS A 211 -4.11 -15.74 -1.36
N GLY A 212 -3.45 -15.55 -0.20
CA GLY A 212 -3.76 -14.47 0.73
C GLY A 212 -3.49 -13.10 0.11
N LEU A 213 -2.27 -12.91 -0.40
CA LEU A 213 -1.88 -11.67 -1.09
C LEU A 213 -2.68 -11.44 -2.37
N LEU A 214 -2.89 -12.48 -3.18
CA LEU A 214 -3.61 -12.34 -4.45
C LEU A 214 -5.09 -12.00 -4.24
N ILE A 215 -5.75 -12.56 -3.21
CA ILE A 215 -7.11 -12.17 -2.86
C ILE A 215 -7.14 -10.72 -2.39
N GLN A 216 -6.18 -10.30 -1.54
CA GLN A 216 -6.09 -8.93 -1.06
C GLN A 216 -5.93 -7.93 -2.22
N TYR A 217 -4.91 -8.12 -3.08
CA TYR A 217 -4.63 -7.22 -4.19
C TYR A 217 -5.69 -7.31 -5.29
N GLY A 218 -6.21 -8.51 -5.57
CA GLY A 218 -7.30 -8.71 -6.53
C GLY A 218 -8.58 -8.00 -6.09
N THR A 219 -8.95 -8.10 -4.81
CA THR A 219 -10.12 -7.38 -4.26
C THR A 219 -9.93 -5.86 -4.37
N SER A 220 -8.73 -5.36 -4.03
CA SER A 220 -8.41 -3.94 -4.15
C SER A 220 -8.47 -3.47 -5.62
N LEU A 221 -7.94 -4.26 -6.56
CA LEU A 221 -7.96 -3.97 -7.98
C LEU A 221 -9.38 -3.92 -8.53
N VAL A 222 -10.25 -4.85 -8.13
CA VAL A 222 -11.67 -4.87 -8.53
C VAL A 222 -12.39 -3.60 -8.05
N PHE A 223 -12.27 -3.23 -6.77
CA PHE A 223 -12.96 -2.05 -6.26
C PHE A 223 -12.41 -0.74 -6.83
N ASN A 224 -11.08 -0.61 -6.95
CA ASN A 224 -10.48 0.56 -7.61
C ASN A 224 -10.91 0.62 -9.09
N GLY A 225 -11.03 -0.53 -9.76
CA GLY A 225 -11.53 -0.62 -11.13
C GLY A 225 -12.99 -0.17 -11.27
N ILE A 226 -13.87 -0.61 -10.37
CA ILE A 226 -15.27 -0.16 -10.35
C ILE A 226 -15.35 1.36 -10.18
N LEU A 227 -14.63 1.92 -9.21
CA LEU A 227 -14.60 3.37 -8.98
C LEU A 227 -14.02 4.12 -10.19
N PHE A 228 -12.99 3.58 -10.83
CA PHE A 228 -12.42 4.15 -12.04
C PHE A 228 -13.44 4.18 -13.19
N VAL A 229 -14.17 3.09 -13.40
CA VAL A 229 -15.26 3.03 -14.39
C VAL A 229 -16.37 4.01 -14.05
N GLN A 230 -16.73 4.18 -12.78
CA GLN A 230 -17.73 5.17 -12.36
C GLN A 230 -17.28 6.61 -12.68
N ILE A 231 -15.98 6.94 -12.52
CA ILE A 231 -15.44 8.25 -12.92
C ILE A 231 -15.62 8.48 -14.42
N LEU A 232 -15.30 7.48 -15.25
CA LEU A 232 -15.45 7.57 -16.70
C LEU A 232 -16.92 7.70 -17.11
N TYR A 233 -17.80 6.89 -16.50
CA TYR A 233 -19.21 6.86 -16.82
C TYR A 233 -19.93 8.16 -16.42
N TYR A 234 -19.65 8.70 -15.23
CA TYR A 234 -20.28 9.92 -14.72
C TYR A 234 -19.52 11.21 -15.04
N TRP A 235 -18.48 11.17 -15.88
CA TRP A 235 -17.59 12.32 -16.16
C TRP A 235 -18.32 13.63 -16.43
N GLY A 236 -19.29 13.60 -17.36
CA GLY A 236 -20.07 14.79 -17.73
C GLY A 236 -20.98 15.30 -16.61
N ALA A 237 -21.57 14.40 -15.81
CA ALA A 237 -22.41 14.76 -14.68
C ALA A 237 -21.57 15.34 -13.52
N THR A 238 -20.41 14.74 -13.25
CA THR A 238 -19.45 15.22 -12.25
C THR A 238 -18.98 16.64 -12.54
N ASN A 239 -18.58 16.94 -13.77
CA ASN A 239 -18.09 18.28 -14.12
C ASN A 239 -19.18 19.35 -13.90
N LYS A 240 -20.43 19.06 -14.30
CA LYS A 240 -21.56 19.97 -14.05
C LYS A 240 -21.82 20.17 -12.56
N PHE A 241 -21.73 19.10 -11.76
CA PHE A 241 -21.91 19.16 -10.32
C PHE A 241 -20.83 20.01 -9.65
N VAL A 242 -19.55 19.75 -9.96
CA VAL A 242 -18.41 20.49 -9.40
C VAL A 242 -18.48 21.97 -9.77
N ASP A 243 -18.79 22.31 -11.02
CA ASP A 243 -18.96 23.71 -11.44
C ASP A 243 -20.08 24.42 -10.67
N SER A 244 -21.17 23.70 -10.37
CA SER A 244 -22.29 24.28 -9.60
C SER A 244 -21.94 24.51 -8.14
N GLU A 245 -21.16 23.62 -7.53
CA GLU A 245 -20.66 23.74 -6.16
C GLU A 245 -19.68 24.91 -6.04
N ASP A 246 -18.78 25.08 -7.01
CA ASP A 246 -17.80 26.17 -6.95
C ASP A 246 -18.45 27.54 -7.18
N LYS A 247 -19.48 27.65 -8.02
CA LYS A 247 -20.27 28.87 -8.15
C LYS A 247 -20.98 29.27 -6.86
N LYS A 248 -21.47 28.30 -6.07
CA LYS A 248 -22.12 28.57 -4.77
C LYS A 248 -21.14 29.10 -3.70
N LYS A 249 -19.84 28.78 -3.79
CA LYS A 249 -18.84 29.28 -2.84
C LYS A 249 -18.45 30.74 -3.08
N VAL A 250 -18.71 31.25 -4.27
CA VAL A 250 -18.34 32.61 -4.70
C VAL A 250 -19.52 33.59 -4.56
N ALA A 251 -20.75 33.08 -4.45
CA ALA A 251 -21.97 33.85 -4.18
C ALA A 251 -22.20 34.03 -2.68
#